data_AF-A0A9N8JD59-F1
#
_entry.id   AF-A0A9N8JD59-F1
#
_cell.length_a   1.000
_cell.length_b   1.000
_cell.length_c   1.000
_cell.angle_alpha   90.00
_cell.angle_beta   90.00
_cell.angle_gamma   90.00
#
_symmetry.space_group_name_H-M   'P 1'
#
loop_
_entity.id
_entity.type
_entity.pdbx_description
1 polymer ?
#
loop_
_entity_poly.entity_id
_entity_poly.type
_entity_poly.pdbx_seq_one_letter_code
_entity_poly.pdbx_strand_id
1 'polypeptide(L)'
;MAVGLDLDISNDDSIKQTASIIAYGMMTYYKGNKTGGVPGLLPEPYFWWEAGAMFGAMIDYWHYTGDGTYNDLVIDAMLFQAGENADYMLVAVWDKATCGGGLKWQKFTFNNGYNYKNTILNGLFFNLAARLAAYT
;
A
#
# COMPACT_ATOMS: atom_id res chain seq x y z
N MET A 1 2.22 -28.88 13.19
CA MET A 1 1.78 -29.44 11.89
C MET A 1 1.40 -28.26 11.01
N ALA A 2 2.14 -28.00 9.94
CA ALA A 2 1.73 -27.01 8.95
C ALA A 2 0.69 -27.68 8.05
N VAL A 3 -0.56 -27.23 8.13
CA VAL A 3 -1.61 -27.66 7.18
C VAL A 3 -1.44 -26.79 5.94
N GLY A 4 -1.16 -27.41 4.79
CA GLY A 4 -1.11 -26.71 3.51
C GLY A 4 -2.50 -26.21 3.12
N LEU A 5 -2.54 -25.08 2.40
CA LEU A 5 -3.79 -24.61 1.80
C LEU A 5 -4.15 -25.53 0.63
N ASP A 6 -5.38 -26.04 0.63
CA ASP A 6 -5.94 -26.77 -0.50
C ASP A 6 -6.50 -25.75 -1.50
N LEU A 7 -5.90 -25.68 -2.70
CA LEU A 7 -6.22 -24.67 -3.73
C LEU A 7 -6.49 -25.36 -5.06
N ASP A 8 -7.72 -25.19 -5.55
CA ASP A 8 -8.12 -25.54 -6.91
C ASP A 8 -8.27 -24.26 -7.74
N ILE A 9 -7.34 -24.04 -8.67
CA ILE A 9 -7.31 -22.86 -9.55
C ILE A 9 -8.39 -22.87 -10.63
N SER A 10 -9.16 -23.95 -10.78
CA SER A 10 -10.28 -24.05 -11.71
C SER A 10 -11.63 -23.75 -11.06
N ASN A 11 -11.65 -23.54 -9.74
CA ASN A 11 -12.85 -23.32 -8.96
C ASN A 11 -12.79 -21.95 -8.24
N ASP A 12 -13.63 -21.02 -8.67
CA ASP A 12 -13.75 -19.69 -8.09
C ASP A 12 -13.96 -19.68 -6.57
N ASP A 13 -14.79 -20.60 -6.04
CA ASP A 13 -15.06 -20.67 -4.61
C ASP A 13 -13.83 -21.15 -3.83
N SER A 14 -13.07 -22.09 -4.39
CA SER A 14 -11.79 -22.52 -3.81
C SER A 14 -10.80 -21.37 -3.76
N ILE A 15 -10.65 -20.62 -4.86
CA ILE A 15 -9.75 -19.45 -4.93
C ILE A 15 -10.16 -18.40 -3.89
N LYS A 16 -11.45 -18.06 -3.81
CA LYS A 16 -11.96 -17.07 -2.84
C LYS A 16 -11.78 -17.54 -1.40
N GLN A 17 -12.01 -18.81 -1.12
CA GLN A 17 -11.78 -19.39 0.21
C GLN A 17 -10.30 -19.36 0.60
N THR A 18 -9.39 -19.74 -0.31
CA THR A 18 -7.95 -19.65 -0.05
C THR A 18 -7.53 -18.20 0.16
N ALA A 19 -8.04 -17.26 -0.66
CA ALA A 19 -7.75 -15.84 -0.54
C ALA A 19 -8.22 -15.28 0.81
N SER A 20 -9.39 -15.68 1.32
CA SER A 20 -9.89 -15.23 2.62
C SER A 20 -9.02 -15.70 3.79
N ILE A 21 -8.48 -16.92 3.72
CA ILE A 21 -7.53 -17.44 4.72
C ILE A 21 -6.23 -16.62 4.70
N ILE A 22 -5.71 -16.29 3.51
CA ILE A 22 -4.51 -15.46 3.36
C ILE A 22 -4.76 -14.04 3.86
N ALA A 23 -5.90 -13.44 3.49
CA ALA A 23 -6.32 -12.11 3.94
C ALA A 23 -6.44 -12.05 5.47
N TYR A 24 -7.08 -13.06 6.07
CA TYR A 24 -7.14 -13.20 7.53
C TYR A 24 -5.74 -13.28 8.13
N GLY A 25 -4.87 -14.14 7.59
CA GLY A 25 -3.48 -14.29 8.01
C GLY A 25 -2.71 -12.97 7.98
N MET A 26 -2.81 -12.23 6.87
CA MET A 26 -2.19 -10.92 6.70
C MET A 26 -2.72 -9.91 7.74
N MET A 27 -4.04 -9.87 7.93
CA MET A 27 -4.66 -8.96 8.90
C MET A 27 -4.31 -9.30 10.35
N THR A 28 -3.82 -10.51 10.66
CA THR A 28 -3.30 -10.82 12.00
C THR A 28 -2.04 -10.03 12.37
N TYR A 29 -1.28 -9.50 11.40
CA TYR A 29 -0.12 -8.65 11.68
C TYR A 29 -0.53 -7.23 12.08
N TYR A 30 -1.71 -6.78 11.66
CA TYR A 30 -2.19 -5.43 11.96
C TYR A 30 -2.61 -5.29 13.42
N LYS A 31 -2.08 -4.25 14.09
CA LYS A 31 -2.39 -3.88 15.48
C LYS A 31 -2.84 -2.43 15.64
N GLY A 32 -2.89 -1.66 14.55
CA GLY A 32 -3.19 -0.23 14.57
C GLY A 32 -4.59 0.13 15.06
N ASN A 33 -5.56 -0.79 14.97
CA ASN A 33 -6.92 -0.61 15.49
C ASN A 33 -7.10 -0.98 16.97
N LYS A 34 -6.05 -1.45 17.65
CA LYS A 34 -6.11 -1.79 19.08
C LYS A 34 -5.79 -0.58 19.93
N THR A 35 -6.24 -0.57 21.18
CA THR A 35 -5.87 0.46 22.16
C THR A 35 -4.35 0.61 22.25
N GLY A 36 -3.85 1.83 22.06
CA GLY A 36 -2.43 2.15 22.04
C GLY A 36 -1.73 1.92 20.68
N GLY A 37 -2.43 1.36 19.70
CA GLY A 37 -2.00 1.30 18.30
C GLY A 37 -2.26 2.62 17.57
N VAL A 38 -1.64 2.77 16.40
CA VAL A 38 -1.86 3.90 15.48
C VAL A 38 -2.50 3.35 14.21
N PRO A 39 -3.72 3.79 13.84
CA PRO A 39 -4.36 3.34 12.61
C PRO A 39 -3.49 3.60 11.39
N GLY A 40 -3.44 2.64 10.48
CA GLY A 40 -2.64 2.75 9.26
C GLY A 40 -1.15 2.42 9.43
N LEU A 41 -0.69 2.03 10.62
CA LEU A 41 0.68 1.56 10.85
C LEU A 41 0.72 0.06 11.17
N LEU A 42 1.72 -0.62 10.62
CA LEU A 42 2.15 -1.93 11.06
C LEU A 42 3.13 -1.77 12.25
N PRO A 43 3.23 -2.77 13.14
CA PRO A 43 4.23 -2.76 14.20
C PRO A 43 5.66 -2.84 13.63
N GLU A 44 6.67 -2.51 14.44
CA GLU A 44 8.07 -2.76 14.06
C GLU A 44 8.28 -4.24 13.68
N PRO A 45 9.15 -4.57 12.71
CA PRO A 45 10.12 -3.69 12.03
C PRO A 45 9.60 -3.04 10.73
N TYR A 46 8.28 -3.05 10.49
CA TYR A 46 7.74 -2.60 9.21
C TYR A 46 7.76 -1.07 9.06
N PHE A 47 8.08 -0.61 7.86
CA PHE A 47 8.02 0.79 7.48
C PHE A 47 6.59 1.22 7.12
N TRP A 48 6.33 2.52 7.23
CA TRP A 48 5.04 3.12 6.88
C TRP A 48 4.50 2.71 5.50
N TRP A 49 5.37 2.67 4.48
CA TRP A 49 4.97 2.33 3.11
C TRP A 49 4.54 0.87 2.95
N GLU A 50 4.99 -0.04 3.83
CA GLU A 50 4.57 -1.46 3.80
C GLU A 50 3.13 -1.60 4.29
N ALA A 51 2.70 -0.80 5.27
CA ALA A 51 1.31 -0.74 5.66
C ALA A 51 0.42 -0.25 4.50
N GLY A 52 0.86 0.78 3.76
CA GLY A 52 0.18 1.23 2.55
C GLY A 52 0.03 0.13 1.49
N ALA A 53 1.07 -0.67 1.27
CA ALA A 53 1.00 -1.83 0.37
C ALA A 53 0.02 -2.91 0.85
N MET A 54 0.01 -3.20 2.16
CA MET A 54 -0.95 -4.13 2.77
C MET A 54 -2.40 -3.67 2.53
N PHE A 55 -2.72 -2.40 2.77
CA PHE A 55 -4.07 -1.88 2.56
C PHE A 55 -4.47 -1.87 1.08
N GLY A 56 -3.54 -1.58 0.17
CA GLY A 56 -3.75 -1.74 -1.27
C GLY A 56 -4.13 -3.18 -1.64
N ALA A 57 -3.42 -4.17 -1.09
CA ALA A 57 -3.74 -5.59 -1.31
C ALA A 57 -5.13 -5.96 -0.73
N MET A 58 -5.55 -5.36 0.38
CA MET A 58 -6.89 -5.57 0.95
C MET A 58 -8.01 -4.94 0.11
N ILE A 59 -7.76 -3.80 -0.55
CA ILE A 59 -8.70 -3.22 -1.52
C ILE A 59 -8.87 -4.15 -2.72
N ASP A 60 -7.76 -4.66 -3.27
CA ASP A 60 -7.80 -5.63 -4.36
C ASP A 60 -8.51 -6.92 -3.94
N TYR A 61 -8.24 -7.42 -2.73
CA TYR A 61 -8.95 -8.57 -2.16
C TYR A 61 -10.46 -8.37 -2.17
N TRP A 62 -10.94 -7.24 -1.64
CA TRP A 62 -12.37 -6.92 -1.66
C TRP A 62 -12.90 -6.84 -3.10
N HIS A 63 -12.18 -6.17 -3.99
CA HIS A 63 -12.59 -6.01 -5.39
C HIS A 63 -12.76 -7.35 -6.12
N TYR A 64 -11.82 -8.29 -5.95
CA TYR A 64 -11.83 -9.57 -6.66
C TYR A 64 -12.70 -10.64 -6.00
N THR A 65 -12.89 -10.60 -4.69
CA THR A 65 -13.64 -11.65 -3.96
C THR A 65 -15.06 -11.25 -3.61
N GLY A 66 -15.34 -9.94 -3.47
CA GLY A 66 -16.58 -9.40 -2.92
C GLY A 66 -16.67 -9.43 -1.40
N ASP A 67 -15.65 -9.92 -0.68
CA ASP A 67 -15.63 -9.95 0.78
C ASP A 67 -15.27 -8.59 1.37
N GLY A 68 -16.27 -7.94 2.00
CA GLY A 68 -16.13 -6.63 2.63
C GLY A 68 -15.71 -6.65 4.09
N THR A 69 -15.30 -7.80 4.65
CA THR A 69 -15.00 -7.98 6.09
C THR A 69 -14.06 -6.93 6.67
N TYR A 70 -13.12 -6.40 5.87
CA TYR A 70 -12.09 -5.47 6.33
C TYR A 70 -12.27 -4.04 5.84
N ASN A 71 -13.33 -3.72 5.10
CA ASN A 71 -13.46 -2.44 4.41
C ASN A 71 -13.43 -1.24 5.37
N ASP A 72 -14.24 -1.26 6.43
CA ASP A 72 -14.30 -0.16 7.39
C ASP A 72 -12.94 0.09 8.04
N LEU A 73 -12.24 -0.99 8.44
CA LEU A 73 -10.90 -0.90 9.01
C LEU A 73 -9.89 -0.31 8.03
N VAL A 74 -9.92 -0.76 6.77
CA VAL A 74 -9.01 -0.27 5.73
C VAL A 74 -9.26 1.20 5.43
N ILE A 75 -10.53 1.61 5.32
CA ILE A 75 -10.93 3.00 5.11
C ILE A 75 -10.43 3.88 6.25
N ASP A 76 -10.73 3.51 7.50
CA ASP A 76 -10.31 4.28 8.68
C ASP A 76 -8.79 4.41 8.75
N ALA A 77 -8.07 3.31 8.51
CA ALA A 77 -6.62 3.27 8.54
C ALA A 77 -5.99 4.17 7.46
N MET A 78 -6.53 4.12 6.24
CA MET A 78 -6.06 4.95 5.14
C MET A 78 -6.34 6.43 5.38
N LEU A 79 -7.56 6.78 5.79
CA LEU A 79 -7.94 8.17 6.07
C LEU A 79 -7.12 8.78 7.20
N PHE A 80 -6.82 8.00 8.25
CA PHE A 80 -5.98 8.45 9.36
C PHE A 80 -4.57 8.86 8.88
N GLN A 81 -4.04 8.21 7.85
CA GLN A 81 -2.69 8.47 7.32
C GLN A 81 -2.63 9.55 6.23
N ALA A 82 -3.77 10.11 5.82
CA ALA A 82 -3.84 11.05 4.70
C ALA A 82 -3.13 12.40 4.97
N GLY A 83 -2.95 12.75 6.25
CA GLY A 83 -2.39 14.04 6.68
C GLY A 83 -3.39 15.19 6.54
N GLU A 84 -3.03 16.37 7.06
CA GLU A 84 -3.91 17.55 7.07
C GLU A 84 -4.33 18.02 5.67
N ASN A 85 -3.46 17.83 4.68
CA ASN A 85 -3.71 18.19 3.28
C ASN A 85 -4.30 17.04 2.44
N ALA A 86 -4.56 15.87 3.05
CA ALA A 86 -5.05 14.68 2.40
C ALA A 86 -4.22 14.20 1.18
N ASP A 87 -2.89 14.29 1.27
CA ASP A 87 -1.97 14.06 0.17
C ASP A 87 -0.97 12.91 0.41
N TYR A 88 -1.03 12.24 1.58
CA TYR A 88 -0.01 11.28 2.05
C TYR A 88 1.43 11.84 1.92
N MET A 89 1.53 13.18 1.94
CA MET A 89 2.66 14.08 1.73
C MET A 89 3.63 13.74 0.59
N LEU A 90 3.13 13.61 -0.64
CA LEU A 90 3.95 13.73 -1.86
C LEU A 90 3.96 15.16 -2.43
N VAL A 91 5.07 15.89 -2.25
CA VAL A 91 5.51 16.90 -3.23
C VAL A 91 6.90 16.50 -3.72
N ALA A 92 6.91 15.51 -4.60
CA ALA A 92 8.10 15.13 -5.35
C ALA A 92 8.31 16.16 -6.46
N VAL A 93 9.33 17.01 -6.31
CA VAL A 93 9.63 18.04 -7.32
C VAL A 93 10.46 17.41 -8.43
N TRP A 94 9.96 17.52 -9.67
CA TRP A 94 10.71 17.10 -10.85
C TRP A 94 12.02 17.88 -10.98
N ASP A 95 13.15 17.19 -10.82
CA ASP A 95 14.47 17.81 -10.92
C ASP A 95 14.93 17.86 -12.38
N LYS A 96 14.85 19.07 -12.97
CA LYS A 96 15.28 19.37 -14.33
C LYS A 96 16.79 19.55 -14.48
N ALA A 97 17.52 19.79 -13.39
CA ALA A 97 18.91 20.22 -13.48
C ALA A 97 19.86 19.05 -13.77
N THR A 98 19.52 17.84 -13.32
CA THR A 98 20.38 16.66 -13.42
C THR A 98 19.72 15.55 -14.23
N CYS A 99 20.53 14.72 -14.90
CA CYS A 99 20.08 13.49 -15.59
C CYS A 99 18.96 13.70 -16.64
N GLY A 100 18.79 14.91 -17.18
CA GLY A 100 17.73 15.24 -18.14
C GLY A 100 16.31 15.29 -17.55
N GLY A 101 16.16 15.25 -16.23
CA GLY A 101 14.86 15.16 -15.55
C GLY A 101 14.82 14.05 -14.51
N GLY A 102 13.69 13.92 -13.81
CA GLY A 102 13.39 12.79 -12.93
C GLY A 102 13.23 13.16 -11.46
N LEU A 103 12.50 12.32 -10.74
CA LEU A 103 12.31 12.39 -9.30
C LEU A 103 13.49 11.75 -8.55
N LYS A 104 13.88 12.39 -7.46
CA LYS A 104 14.83 11.89 -6.45
C LYS A 104 14.11 10.95 -5.48
N TRP A 105 14.83 10.00 -4.89
CA TRP A 105 14.26 9.03 -3.96
C TRP A 105 13.68 9.68 -2.70
N GLN A 106 14.39 10.66 -2.13
CA GLN A 106 13.97 11.34 -0.92
C GLN A 106 13.39 12.72 -1.23
N LYS A 107 12.38 13.11 -0.45
CA LYS A 107 11.81 14.48 -0.48
C LYS A 107 12.77 15.50 0.14
N PHE A 108 13.34 15.17 1.30
CA PHE A 108 14.12 16.10 2.09
C PHE A 108 15.61 15.99 1.78
N THR A 109 16.28 17.15 1.63
CA THR A 109 17.69 17.27 1.26
C THR A 109 18.64 16.64 2.28
N PHE A 110 18.24 16.59 3.54
CA PHE A 110 19.02 16.01 4.64
C PHE A 110 18.90 14.48 4.75
N ASN A 111 18.00 13.84 4.00
CA ASN A 111 17.86 12.40 4.04
C ASN A 111 18.94 11.71 3.19
N ASN A 112 19.48 10.62 3.72
CA ASN A 112 20.35 9.73 2.96
C ASN A 112 19.62 9.22 1.70
N GLY A 113 20.27 9.38 0.54
CA GLY A 113 19.68 9.03 -0.75
C GLY A 113 18.94 10.17 -1.45
N TYR A 114 18.93 11.41 -0.94
CA TYR A 114 18.34 12.55 -1.64
C TYR A 114 18.93 12.78 -3.04
N ASN A 115 20.24 12.59 -3.22
CA ASN A 115 20.85 12.76 -4.54
C ASN A 115 20.70 11.52 -5.45
N TYR A 116 20.03 10.47 -4.97
CA TYR A 116 19.79 9.26 -5.75
C TYR A 116 18.45 9.37 -6.50
N LYS A 117 18.50 9.28 -7.83
CA LYS A 117 17.32 9.12 -8.68
C LYS A 117 17.12 7.64 -8.94
N ASN A 118 15.93 7.11 -8.64
CA ASN A 118 15.66 5.68 -8.75
C ASN A 118 14.38 5.39 -9.55
N THR A 119 14.29 4.15 -10.04
CA THR A 119 13.18 3.72 -10.88
C THR A 119 11.87 3.66 -10.12
N ILE A 120 11.89 3.29 -8.83
CA ILE A 120 10.65 3.10 -8.06
C ILE A 120 9.85 4.41 -7.93
N LEU A 121 10.47 5.54 -7.60
CA LEU A 121 9.71 6.80 -7.49
C LEU A 121 9.22 7.32 -8.84
N ASN A 122 10.03 7.22 -9.89
CA ASN A 122 9.62 7.65 -11.23
C ASN A 122 8.51 6.74 -11.78
N GLY A 123 8.60 5.43 -11.53
CA GLY A 123 7.60 4.44 -11.93
C GLY A 123 6.27 4.61 -11.19
N LEU A 124 6.28 4.86 -9.89
CA LEU A 124 5.06 5.16 -9.12
C LEU A 124 4.38 6.44 -9.61
N PHE A 125 5.15 7.50 -9.86
CA PHE A 125 4.61 8.74 -10.41
C PHE A 125 4.00 8.54 -11.80
N PHE A 126 4.70 7.82 -12.68
CA PHE A 126 4.18 7.44 -13.99
C PHE A 126 2.89 6.62 -13.89
N ASN A 127 2.86 5.60 -13.01
CA ASN A 127 1.68 4.75 -12.83
C ASN A 127 0.47 5.55 -12.35
N LEU A 128 0.64 6.45 -11.38
CA LEU A 128 -0.42 7.31 -10.89
C LEU A 128 -0.93 8.25 -11.99
N ALA A 129 -0.02 8.91 -12.73
CA ALA A 129 -0.39 9.81 -13.81
C ALA A 129 -1.14 9.08 -14.94
N ALA A 130 -0.68 7.90 -15.35
CA ALA A 130 -1.34 7.09 -16.37
C ALA A 130 -2.75 6.66 -15.95
N ARG A 131 -2.93 6.26 -14.68
CA ARG A 131 -4.24 5.88 -14.13
C ARG A 131 -5.18 7.08 -14.04
N LEU A 132 -4.67 8.24 -13.62
CA LEU A 132 -5.47 9.46 -13.56
C LEU A 132 -5.97 9.87 -14.95
N ALA A 133 -5.07 9.87 -15.95
CA ALA A 133 -5.42 10.20 -17.34
C ALA A 133 -6.45 9.23 -17.97
N ALA A 134 -6.54 7.99 -17.48
CA ALA A 134 -7.55 7.04 -17.93
C ALA A 134 -8.90 7.22 -17.21
N TYR A 135 -8.91 7.81 -16.01
CA TYR A 135 -10.08 7.93 -15.14
C TYR A 135 -10.79 9.29 -15.26
N THR A 136 -10.09 10.34 -15.70
CA THR A 136 -10.59 11.71 -15.87
C THR A 136 -10.61 12.14 -17.33
#